data_AF-A0A7V9J343-F1
#
_entry.id   AF-A0A7V9J343-F1
#
_cell.length_a   1.000
_cell.length_b   1.000
_cell.length_c   1.000
_cell.angle_alpha   90.00
_cell.angle_beta   90.00
_cell.angle_gamma   90.00
#
_symmetry.space_group_name_H-M   'P 1'
#
loop_
_entity.id
_entity.type
_entity.pdbx_description
1 polymer ?
#
loop_
_entity_poly.entity_id
_entity_poly.type
_entity_poly.pdbx_seq_one_letter_code
_entity_poly.pdbx_strand_id
1 'polypeptide(L)'
;GWLLAGKKRAPQGLGRLGETEDLRPEQFVFCITNHDQVGNQAFGLRLNQLISPAAFRAASALLCLAPYTPLIFMGQEWAASAPFLFFTDHNPELGRKVTEGRREEFRSFSDFRDPEARTGIPDPQARETFLGSKLDWKETAAERHAGVLRLYRECLRLRRESPQLRDRSRGNFEVLPPLGGVLRVSFGRAEAERWLILADLTGGHRMPPLENESSWELVLSTNETRFGGEAGPAFAQPEVRVLRLTRAG
;
A
#
# COMPACT_ATOMS: atom_id res chain seq x y z
N GLY A 1 4.42 -13.94 5.04
CA GLY A 1 3.52 -12.92 5.62
C GLY A 1 4.35 -11.97 6.45
N TRP A 2 4.12 -10.67 6.30
CA TRP A 2 4.79 -9.66 7.13
C TRP A 2 4.17 -9.67 8.53
N LEU A 3 5.02 -9.65 9.54
CA LEU A 3 4.66 -9.36 10.92
C LEU A 3 4.73 -7.82 11.09
N LEU A 4 3.75 -7.23 11.79
CA LEU A 4 3.91 -5.90 12.38
C LEU A 4 5.28 -5.82 13.09
N ALA A 5 6.02 -4.74 12.87
CA ALA A 5 7.40 -4.51 13.30
C ALA A 5 8.52 -5.23 12.51
N GLY A 6 8.42 -5.34 11.19
CA GLY A 6 9.61 -5.47 10.31
C GLY A 6 10.41 -6.77 10.42
N LYS A 7 9.94 -7.78 11.16
CA LYS A 7 10.59 -9.10 11.19
C LYS A 7 10.03 -10.01 10.10
N LYS A 8 10.91 -10.43 9.19
CA LYS A 8 10.64 -11.51 8.23
C LYS A 8 10.38 -12.80 9.00
N ARG A 9 9.22 -13.42 8.80
CA ARG A 9 9.03 -14.84 9.13
C ARG A 9 9.98 -15.64 8.22
N ALA A 10 10.85 -16.46 8.79
CA ALA A 10 11.63 -17.41 8.01
C ALA A 10 10.65 -18.30 7.22
N PRO A 11 10.81 -18.46 5.89
CA PRO A 11 9.94 -19.31 5.12
C PRO A 11 10.11 -20.74 5.61
N GLN A 12 9.07 -21.31 6.22
CA GLN A 12 8.97 -22.75 6.40
C GLN A 12 8.67 -23.34 5.01
N GLY A 13 9.67 -23.95 4.38
CA GLY A 13 9.47 -24.87 3.24
C GLY A 13 9.17 -24.28 1.87
N LEU A 14 9.27 -22.96 1.66
CA LEU A 14 9.24 -22.42 0.29
C LEU A 14 10.58 -22.71 -0.38
N GLY A 15 10.58 -23.69 -1.29
CA GLY A 15 11.68 -23.88 -2.24
C GLY A 15 12.06 -22.57 -2.89
N ARG A 16 13.33 -22.46 -3.30
CA ARG A 16 13.88 -21.26 -3.96
C ARG A 16 12.92 -20.87 -5.09
N LEU A 17 12.25 -19.72 -4.95
CA LEU A 17 11.42 -19.17 -6.03
C LEU A 17 12.36 -19.03 -7.24
N GLY A 18 12.00 -19.66 -8.36
CA GLY A 18 12.77 -19.59 -9.60
C GLY A 18 12.87 -18.15 -10.12
N GLU A 19 13.73 -17.92 -11.11
CA GLU A 19 13.74 -16.67 -11.86
C GLU A 19 12.36 -16.49 -12.52
N THR A 20 11.86 -15.25 -12.56
CA THR A 20 10.49 -14.94 -13.03
C THR A 20 10.46 -13.82 -14.07
N GLU A 21 11.60 -13.62 -14.73
CA GLU A 21 11.79 -12.58 -15.74
C GLU A 21 10.99 -12.86 -17.03
N ASP A 22 10.74 -14.14 -17.30
CA ASP A 22 9.92 -14.67 -18.40
C ASP A 22 8.41 -14.49 -18.17
N LEU A 23 7.98 -14.33 -16.92
CA LEU A 23 6.58 -14.11 -16.57
C LEU A 23 6.17 -12.66 -16.82
N ARG A 24 4.95 -12.51 -17.35
CA ARG A 24 4.34 -11.20 -17.63
C ARG A 24 3.92 -10.52 -16.32
N PRO A 25 4.13 -9.21 -16.16
CA PRO A 25 3.80 -8.49 -14.92
C PRO A 25 2.34 -8.63 -14.45
N GLU A 26 1.38 -8.82 -15.36
CA GLU A 26 -0.03 -8.99 -15.02
C GLU A 26 -0.31 -10.31 -14.29
N GLN A 27 0.60 -11.29 -14.38
CA GLN A 27 0.53 -12.55 -13.64
C GLN A 27 0.87 -12.40 -12.16
N PHE A 28 1.41 -11.24 -11.76
CA PHE A 28 1.72 -10.94 -10.37
C PHE A 28 0.66 -10.01 -9.80
N VAL A 29 0.03 -10.46 -8.71
CA VAL A 29 -0.92 -9.65 -7.95
C VAL A 29 -0.18 -9.03 -6.77
N PHE A 30 -0.10 -7.71 -6.75
CA PHE A 30 0.53 -6.93 -5.69
C PHE A 30 -0.54 -6.27 -4.83
N CYS A 31 -0.29 -6.19 -3.52
CA CYS A 31 -1.14 -5.46 -2.58
C CYS A 31 -0.29 -4.86 -1.47
N ILE A 32 -0.77 -3.75 -0.90
CA ILE A 32 -0.21 -3.17 0.34
C ILE A 32 -1.05 -3.57 1.57
N THR A 33 -2.32 -3.93 1.36
CA THR A 33 -3.16 -4.62 2.33
C THR A 33 -4.08 -5.62 1.64
N ASN A 34 -4.47 -6.67 2.36
CA ASN A 34 -5.53 -7.60 2.02
C ASN A 34 -6.17 -8.13 3.33
N HIS A 35 -7.17 -9.02 3.21
CA HIS A 35 -7.86 -9.56 4.39
C HIS A 35 -6.91 -10.26 5.38
N ASP A 36 -5.88 -10.96 4.90
CA ASP A 36 -4.90 -11.63 5.75
C ASP A 36 -3.94 -10.65 6.43
N GLN A 37 -3.41 -9.68 5.67
CA GLN A 37 -2.44 -8.71 6.17
C GLN A 37 -3.04 -7.77 7.23
N VAL A 38 -4.36 -7.55 7.18
CA VAL A 38 -5.11 -6.79 8.17
C VAL A 38 -5.70 -7.73 9.23
N GLY A 39 -6.50 -8.71 8.84
CA GLY A 39 -7.28 -9.58 9.72
C GLY A 39 -6.45 -10.55 10.56
N ASN A 40 -5.22 -10.90 10.16
CA ASN A 40 -4.33 -11.71 11.00
C ASN A 40 -3.56 -10.89 12.04
N GLN A 41 -3.78 -9.56 12.09
CA GLN A 41 -3.29 -8.74 13.20
C GLN A 41 -4.23 -8.85 14.40
N ALA A 42 -3.69 -8.73 15.62
CA ALA A 42 -4.46 -8.85 16.86
C ALA A 42 -5.67 -7.91 16.92
N PHE A 43 -5.50 -6.67 16.42
CA PHE A 43 -6.54 -5.63 16.41
C PHE A 43 -7.05 -5.26 15.01
N GLY A 44 -6.69 -6.04 13.98
CA GLY A 44 -7.19 -5.80 12.62
C GLY A 44 -6.85 -4.41 12.06
N LEU A 45 -5.70 -3.83 12.44
CA LEU A 45 -5.34 -2.47 12.05
C LEU A 45 -4.98 -2.42 10.56
N ARG A 46 -5.56 -1.46 9.86
CA ARG A 46 -5.23 -1.15 8.47
C ARG A 46 -3.91 -0.41 8.39
N LEU A 47 -3.26 -0.49 7.23
CA LEU A 47 -1.96 0.15 7.02
C LEU A 47 -1.99 1.66 7.32
N ASN A 48 -3.05 2.39 6.96
CA ASN A 48 -3.20 3.82 7.27
C ASN A 48 -3.27 4.15 8.77
N GLN A 49 -3.46 3.16 9.64
CA GLN A 49 -3.43 3.31 11.09
C GLN A 49 -2.04 3.01 11.67
N LEU A 50 -1.13 2.47 10.85
CA LEU A 50 0.21 2.02 11.25
C LEU A 50 1.32 2.93 10.74
N ILE A 51 1.05 3.72 9.71
CA ILE A 51 2.03 4.62 9.07
C ILE A 51 1.45 6.03 8.92
N SER A 52 2.31 7.00 8.63
CA SER A 52 1.87 8.38 8.42
C SER A 52 0.94 8.50 7.20
N PRO A 53 0.02 9.49 7.18
CA PRO A 53 -0.83 9.73 6.01
C PRO A 53 -0.04 9.94 4.71
N ALA A 54 1.10 10.61 4.78
CA ALA A 54 2.00 10.80 3.63
C ALA A 54 2.55 9.47 3.10
N ALA A 55 3.04 8.59 3.99
CA ALA A 55 3.53 7.26 3.60
C ALA A 55 2.41 6.40 3.00
N PHE A 56 1.19 6.48 3.56
CA PHE A 56 0.04 5.75 3.03
C PHE A 56 -0.34 6.20 1.61
N ARG A 57 -0.37 7.52 1.35
CA ARG A 57 -0.61 8.05 0.01
C ARG A 57 0.49 7.64 -0.97
N ALA A 58 1.76 7.73 -0.58
CA ALA A 58 2.90 7.32 -1.39
C ALA A 58 2.83 5.83 -1.76
N ALA A 59 2.64 4.94 -0.79
CA ALA A 59 2.50 3.51 -1.01
C ALA A 59 1.29 3.16 -1.90
N SER A 60 0.17 3.88 -1.72
CA SER A 60 -1.05 3.72 -2.51
C SER A 60 -0.83 4.07 -4.00
N ALA A 61 -0.16 5.20 -4.26
CA ALA A 61 0.15 5.61 -5.62
C ALA A 61 1.13 4.64 -6.29
N LEU A 62 2.17 4.21 -5.57
CA LEU A 62 3.14 3.23 -6.09
C LEU A 62 2.45 1.90 -6.44
N LEU A 63 1.55 1.39 -5.59
CA LEU A 63 0.75 0.20 -5.90
C LEU A 63 -0.07 0.38 -7.18
N CYS A 64 -0.78 1.49 -7.32
CA CYS A 64 -1.67 1.73 -8.46
C CYS A 64 -0.90 1.91 -9.77
N LEU A 65 0.31 2.47 -9.73
CA LEU A 65 1.08 2.83 -10.93
C LEU A 65 2.16 1.80 -11.30
N ALA A 66 2.52 0.89 -10.39
CA ALA A 66 3.43 -0.22 -10.65
C ALA A 66 2.95 -1.09 -11.84
N PRO A 67 3.85 -1.75 -12.58
CA PRO A 67 3.47 -2.53 -13.78
C PRO A 67 2.62 -3.77 -13.46
N TYR A 68 2.61 -4.24 -12.21
CA TYR A 68 1.91 -5.44 -11.76
C TYR A 68 0.40 -5.22 -11.59
N THR A 69 -0.36 -6.31 -11.40
CA THR A 69 -1.81 -6.25 -11.16
C THR A 69 -2.09 -5.82 -9.71
N PRO A 70 -2.67 -4.62 -9.46
CA PRO A 70 -2.93 -4.18 -8.10
C PRO A 70 -4.20 -4.82 -7.53
N LEU A 71 -4.14 -5.30 -6.29
CA LEU A 71 -5.29 -5.64 -5.46
C LEU A 71 -5.47 -4.54 -4.41
N ILE A 72 -6.69 -4.01 -4.32
CA ILE A 72 -7.10 -2.98 -3.36
C ILE A 72 -8.10 -3.63 -2.41
N PHE A 73 -7.82 -3.62 -1.12
CA PHE A 73 -8.76 -4.13 -0.11
C PHE A 73 -9.85 -3.10 0.16
N MET A 74 -11.09 -3.55 0.36
CA MET A 74 -12.25 -2.66 0.53
C MET A 74 -12.02 -1.59 1.62
N GLY A 75 -12.25 -0.32 1.27
CA GLY A 75 -12.04 0.83 2.14
C GLY A 75 -10.61 1.37 2.19
N GLN A 76 -9.63 0.68 1.57
CA GLN A 76 -8.26 1.18 1.45
C GLN A 76 -8.22 2.50 0.66
N GLU A 77 -9.06 2.61 -0.37
CA GLU A 77 -9.10 3.73 -1.31
C GLU A 77 -9.55 5.05 -0.69
N TRP A 78 -10.16 5.05 0.50
CA TRP A 78 -10.45 6.28 1.26
C TRP A 78 -9.82 6.29 2.65
N ALA A 79 -8.87 5.37 2.91
CA ALA A 79 -8.26 5.18 4.23
C ALA A 79 -9.32 4.99 5.34
N ALA A 80 -10.18 3.98 5.17
CA ALA A 80 -11.24 3.64 6.12
C ALA A 80 -10.72 3.57 7.56
N SER A 81 -11.54 4.07 8.51
CA SER A 81 -11.15 4.06 9.92
C SER A 81 -11.46 2.73 10.61
N ALA A 82 -12.50 2.01 10.14
CA ALA A 82 -12.91 0.73 10.70
C ALA A 82 -11.80 -0.33 10.52
N PRO A 83 -11.44 -1.10 11.56
CA PRO A 83 -10.53 -2.24 11.42
C PRO A 83 -11.13 -3.32 10.52
N PHE A 84 -10.36 -4.35 10.23
CA PHE A 84 -10.91 -5.61 9.71
C PHE A 84 -10.46 -6.74 10.62
N LEU A 85 -11.34 -7.16 11.52
CA LEU A 85 -11.07 -8.15 12.56
C LEU A 85 -11.34 -9.57 12.04
N PHE A 86 -10.74 -10.55 12.69
CA PHE A 86 -11.12 -11.95 12.51
C PHE A 86 -12.42 -12.22 13.27
N PHE A 87 -13.50 -12.56 12.57
CA PHE A 87 -14.81 -12.88 13.15
C PHE A 87 -15.37 -14.18 12.56
N THR A 88 -16.18 -14.87 13.36
CA THR A 88 -16.76 -16.20 13.09
C THR A 88 -18.11 -16.32 13.80
N ASP A 89 -18.96 -17.25 13.36
CA ASP A 89 -20.26 -17.52 13.96
C ASP A 89 -20.44 -19.04 14.06
N HIS A 90 -19.85 -19.63 15.11
CA HIS A 90 -19.86 -21.08 15.32
C HIS A 90 -20.75 -21.44 16.51
N ASN A 91 -21.10 -22.73 16.61
CA ASN A 91 -21.78 -23.22 17.81
C ASN A 91 -20.91 -23.01 19.07
N PRO A 92 -21.50 -23.02 20.29
CA PRO A 92 -20.77 -22.67 21.51
C PRO A 92 -19.50 -23.48 21.77
N GLU A 93 -19.48 -24.78 21.43
CA GLU A 93 -18.33 -25.65 21.67
C GLU A 93 -17.14 -25.27 20.77
N LEU A 94 -17.39 -25.16 19.47
CA LEU A 94 -16.35 -24.78 18.52
C LEU A 94 -15.96 -23.31 18.66
N GLY A 95 -16.92 -22.42 18.92
CA GLY A 95 -16.69 -21.00 19.10
C GLY A 95 -15.71 -20.71 20.24
N ARG A 96 -15.89 -21.37 21.39
CA ARG A 96 -14.95 -21.25 22.52
C ARG A 96 -13.52 -21.66 22.13
N LYS A 97 -13.37 -22.79 21.41
CA LYS A 97 -12.07 -23.27 20.93
C LYS A 97 -11.41 -22.28 19.96
N VAL A 98 -12.20 -21.63 19.09
CA VAL A 98 -11.71 -20.60 18.17
C VAL A 98 -11.22 -19.36 18.93
N THR A 99 -11.98 -18.88 19.91
CA THR A 99 -11.59 -17.72 20.75
C THR A 99 -10.30 -18.01 21.53
N GLU A 100 -10.21 -19.17 22.17
CA GLU A 100 -9.02 -19.61 22.90
C GLU A 100 -7.81 -19.76 21.97
N GLY A 101 -7.99 -20.43 20.82
CA GLY A 101 -6.94 -20.61 19.82
C GLY A 101 -6.41 -19.28 19.27
N ARG A 102 -7.32 -18.33 18.98
CA ARG A 102 -6.94 -17.00 18.50
C ARG A 102 -6.11 -16.22 19.53
N ARG A 103 -6.49 -16.26 20.82
CA ARG A 103 -5.72 -15.58 21.88
C ARG A 103 -4.36 -16.23 22.13
N GLU A 104 -4.28 -17.56 22.00
CA GLU A 104 -3.03 -18.29 22.16
C GLU A 104 -2.05 -18.06 21.01
N GLU A 105 -2.54 -17.87 19.78
CA GLU A 105 -1.72 -17.53 18.60
C GLU A 105 -0.81 -16.31 18.87
N PHE A 106 -1.30 -15.32 19.62
CA PHE A 106 -0.56 -14.10 19.93
C PHE A 106 0.35 -14.19 21.17
N ARG A 107 0.36 -15.30 21.91
CA ARG A 107 1.18 -15.45 23.14
C ARG A 107 2.69 -15.25 22.90
N SER A 108 3.17 -15.58 21.71
CA SER A 108 4.59 -15.47 21.36
C SER A 108 5.07 -14.03 21.10
N PHE A 109 4.14 -13.07 20.99
CA PHE A 109 4.43 -11.67 20.70
C PHE A 109 4.65 -10.88 21.99
N SER A 110 5.67 -10.01 22.01
CA SER A 110 6.09 -9.23 23.20
C SER A 110 4.93 -8.51 23.86
N ASP A 111 4.08 -7.87 23.04
CA ASP A 111 2.99 -7.00 23.49
C ASP A 111 1.80 -7.78 24.07
N PHE A 112 1.79 -9.11 23.86
CA PHE A 112 0.73 -10.03 24.29
C PHE A 112 1.26 -11.16 25.17
N ARG A 113 2.45 -11.00 25.76
CA ARG A 113 2.99 -11.97 26.73
C ARG A 113 2.16 -12.00 28.01
N ASP A 114 1.69 -10.84 28.42
CA ASP A 114 0.77 -10.69 29.54
C ASP A 114 -0.59 -11.34 29.20
N PRO A 115 -1.11 -12.28 30.02
CA PRO A 115 -2.48 -12.76 29.90
C PRO A 115 -3.54 -11.65 29.82
N GLU A 116 -3.39 -10.52 30.53
CA GLU A 116 -4.35 -9.41 30.49
C GLU A 116 -4.31 -8.66 29.15
N ALA A 117 -3.14 -8.53 28.53
CA ALA A 117 -3.06 -7.97 27.18
C ALA A 117 -3.78 -8.85 26.13
N ARG A 118 -3.83 -10.17 26.36
CA ARG A 118 -4.51 -11.13 25.48
C ARG A 118 -6.03 -11.14 25.65
N THR A 119 -6.55 -10.81 26.83
CA THR A 119 -8.01 -10.67 27.01
C THR A 119 -8.55 -9.47 26.24
N GLY A 120 -7.72 -8.46 25.99
CA GLY A 120 -8.03 -7.32 25.12
C GLY A 120 -8.16 -7.64 23.63
N ILE A 121 -7.70 -8.81 23.17
CA ILE A 121 -7.90 -9.25 21.77
C ILE A 121 -9.40 -9.47 21.54
N PRO A 122 -10.00 -8.83 20.51
CA PRO A 122 -11.43 -8.96 20.21
C PRO A 122 -11.84 -10.43 20.05
N ASP A 123 -12.94 -10.81 20.68
CA ASP A 123 -13.47 -12.17 20.61
C ASP A 123 -14.05 -12.41 19.20
N PRO A 124 -13.51 -13.38 18.42
CA PRO A 124 -14.01 -13.65 17.09
C PRO A 124 -15.46 -14.13 17.05
N GLN A 125 -16.04 -14.61 18.15
CA GLN A 125 -17.45 -15.03 18.23
C GLN A 125 -18.39 -13.88 18.63
N ALA A 126 -17.85 -12.74 19.10
CA ALA A 126 -18.68 -11.60 19.49
C ALA A 126 -19.24 -10.88 18.26
N ARG A 127 -20.54 -10.57 18.30
CA ARG A 127 -21.23 -9.83 17.23
C ARG A 127 -20.58 -8.47 16.96
N GLU A 128 -20.06 -7.84 18.01
CA GLU A 128 -19.39 -6.55 17.98
C GLU A 128 -18.12 -6.60 17.13
N THR A 129 -17.41 -7.73 17.07
CA THR A 129 -16.21 -7.92 16.23
C THR A 129 -16.54 -7.87 14.75
N PHE A 130 -17.67 -8.47 14.35
CA PHE A 130 -18.20 -8.35 12.98
C PHE A 130 -18.69 -6.93 12.70
N LEU A 131 -19.48 -6.34 13.60
CA LEU A 131 -20.04 -5.00 13.42
C LEU A 131 -18.95 -3.93 13.35
N GLY A 132 -17.91 -4.03 14.17
CA GLY A 132 -16.75 -3.14 14.16
C GLY A 132 -15.91 -3.23 12.89
N SER A 133 -16.05 -4.31 12.12
CA SER A 133 -15.37 -4.49 10.82
C SER A 133 -16.16 -3.94 9.63
N LYS A 134 -17.39 -3.43 9.85
CA LYS A 134 -18.20 -2.85 8.78
C LYS A 134 -17.67 -1.48 8.38
N LEU A 135 -17.62 -1.25 7.07
CA LEU A 135 -17.24 0.04 6.50
C LEU A 135 -18.32 1.10 6.78
N ASP A 136 -17.90 2.26 7.28
CA ASP A 136 -18.74 3.45 7.31
C ASP A 136 -18.57 4.24 6.00
N TRP A 137 -19.53 4.11 5.10
CA TRP A 137 -19.53 4.78 3.80
C TRP A 137 -19.63 6.31 3.91
N LYS A 138 -20.15 6.85 5.03
CA LYS A 138 -20.24 8.30 5.23
C LYS A 138 -18.86 8.95 5.33
N GLU A 139 -17.84 8.18 5.73
CA GLU A 139 -16.45 8.64 5.78
C GLU A 139 -15.97 9.20 4.44
N THR A 140 -16.42 8.63 3.33
CA THR A 140 -15.99 9.04 1.97
C THR A 140 -16.26 10.51 1.65
N ALA A 141 -17.22 11.14 2.35
CA ALA A 141 -17.54 12.56 2.20
C ALA A 141 -16.67 13.48 3.07
N ALA A 142 -16.03 12.97 4.12
CA ALA A 142 -15.16 13.77 4.99
C ALA A 142 -13.81 13.97 4.31
N GLU A 143 -13.30 15.21 4.35
CA GLU A 143 -12.20 15.65 3.50
C GLU A 143 -10.91 14.81 3.64
N ARG A 144 -10.60 14.35 4.86
CA ARG A 144 -9.46 13.46 5.12
C ARG A 144 -9.51 12.14 4.33
N HIS A 145 -10.69 11.60 4.09
CA HIS A 145 -10.92 10.36 3.36
C HIS A 145 -11.16 10.64 1.86
N ALA A 146 -11.89 11.72 1.56
CA ALA A 146 -12.17 12.17 0.21
C ALA A 146 -10.87 12.50 -0.56
N GLY A 147 -9.88 13.09 0.09
CA GLY A 147 -8.55 13.34 -0.49
C GLY A 147 -7.84 12.07 -0.94
N VAL A 148 -7.83 11.04 -0.11
CA VAL A 148 -7.27 9.73 -0.46
C VAL A 148 -8.05 9.11 -1.61
N LEU A 149 -9.39 9.19 -1.59
CA LEU A 149 -10.22 8.68 -2.68
C LEU A 149 -9.95 9.38 -4.02
N ARG A 150 -9.70 10.69 -3.99
CA ARG A 150 -9.27 11.45 -5.18
C ARG A 150 -7.90 10.98 -5.69
N LEU A 151 -6.96 10.68 -4.80
CA LEU A 151 -5.65 10.13 -5.19
C LEU A 151 -5.79 8.78 -5.89
N TYR A 152 -6.55 7.85 -5.32
CA TYR A 152 -6.79 6.54 -5.93
C TYR A 152 -7.43 6.67 -7.32
N ARG A 153 -8.46 7.51 -7.43
CA ARG A 153 -9.12 7.79 -8.72
C ARG A 153 -8.14 8.34 -9.75
N GLU A 154 -7.28 9.28 -9.35
CA GLU A 154 -6.31 9.89 -10.26
C GLU A 154 -5.22 8.90 -10.69
N CYS A 155 -4.65 8.12 -9.77
CA CYS A 155 -3.67 7.10 -10.12
C CYS A 155 -4.26 6.02 -11.04
N LEU A 156 -5.48 5.57 -10.78
CA LEU A 156 -6.17 4.59 -11.63
C LEU A 156 -6.55 5.18 -12.99
N ARG A 157 -6.90 6.47 -13.05
CA ARG A 157 -7.12 7.20 -14.30
C ARG A 157 -5.83 7.25 -15.13
N LEU A 158 -4.70 7.67 -14.52
CA LEU A 158 -3.39 7.70 -15.17
C LEU A 158 -2.97 6.31 -15.68
N ARG A 159 -3.14 5.27 -14.85
CA ARG A 159 -2.87 3.88 -15.24
C ARG A 159 -3.67 3.44 -16.47
N ARG A 160 -4.94 3.85 -16.56
CA ARG A 160 -5.84 3.47 -17.66
C ARG A 160 -5.59 4.27 -18.94
N GLU A 161 -5.37 5.57 -18.81
CA GLU A 161 -5.40 6.52 -19.93
C GLU A 161 -4.03 6.79 -20.54
N SER A 162 -2.94 6.68 -19.79
CA SER A 162 -1.58 6.91 -20.32
C SER A 162 -1.06 5.66 -21.03
N PRO A 163 -0.76 5.70 -22.35
CA PRO A 163 -0.30 4.52 -23.10
C PRO A 163 0.93 3.84 -22.47
N GLN A 164 1.91 4.63 -22.01
CA GLN A 164 3.13 4.15 -21.37
C GLN A 164 2.85 3.50 -20.01
N LEU A 165 1.84 3.98 -19.27
CA LEU A 165 1.39 3.38 -18.01
C LEU A 165 0.35 2.26 -18.20
N ARG A 166 -0.06 1.99 -19.44
CA ARG A 166 -0.95 0.88 -19.80
C ARG A 166 -0.19 -0.32 -20.34
N ASP A 167 0.86 -0.12 -21.13
CA ASP A 167 1.74 -1.19 -21.58
C ASP A 167 2.55 -1.73 -20.39
N ARG A 168 2.29 -2.96 -19.96
CA ARG A 168 2.99 -3.60 -18.84
C ARG A 168 4.02 -4.62 -19.30
N SER A 169 4.39 -4.65 -20.59
CA SER A 169 5.43 -5.53 -21.08
C SER A 169 6.77 -5.25 -20.37
N ARG A 170 7.55 -6.29 -20.09
CA ARG A 170 8.85 -6.20 -19.40
C ARG A 170 9.82 -5.22 -20.07
N GLY A 171 9.73 -5.06 -21.40
CA GLY A 171 10.57 -4.12 -22.14
C GLY A 171 10.07 -2.67 -22.14
N ASN A 172 8.90 -2.36 -21.57
CA ASN A 172 8.36 -1.00 -21.53
C ASN A 172 8.69 -0.25 -20.23
N PHE A 173 9.17 -0.94 -19.19
CA PHE A 173 9.54 -0.28 -17.94
C PHE A 173 10.87 -0.79 -17.42
N GLU A 174 11.54 0.05 -16.66
CA GLU A 174 12.80 -0.27 -16.01
C GLU A 174 12.77 0.25 -14.58
N VAL A 175 13.19 -0.60 -13.64
CA VAL A 175 13.46 -0.18 -12.26
C VAL A 175 14.90 0.29 -12.22
N LEU A 176 15.09 1.61 -12.17
CA LEU A 176 16.43 2.20 -12.14
C LEU A 176 17.02 2.03 -10.72
N PRO A 177 18.36 1.96 -10.59
CA PRO A 177 18.99 1.93 -9.28
C PRO A 177 18.48 3.07 -8.38
N PRO A 178 18.12 2.79 -7.12
CA PRO A 178 17.68 3.82 -6.21
C PRO A 178 18.81 4.82 -5.99
N LEU A 179 18.47 6.11 -5.96
CA LEU A 179 19.44 7.19 -5.74
C LEU A 179 19.09 7.93 -4.47
N GLY A 180 20.03 7.91 -3.51
CA GLY A 180 19.85 8.59 -2.23
C GLY A 180 18.60 8.15 -1.46
N GLY A 181 18.21 6.88 -1.56
CA GLY A 181 17.01 6.32 -0.90
C GLY A 181 15.71 6.42 -1.70
N VAL A 182 15.71 7.12 -2.83
CA VAL A 182 14.52 7.28 -3.69
C VAL A 182 14.47 6.17 -4.73
N LEU A 183 13.36 5.42 -4.75
CA LEU A 183 13.06 4.41 -5.76
C LEU A 183 12.65 5.08 -7.08
N ARG A 184 13.03 4.47 -8.20
CA ARG A 184 12.87 5.07 -9.53
C ARG A 184 12.35 4.03 -10.51
N VAL A 185 11.24 4.34 -11.19
CA VAL A 185 10.69 3.48 -12.24
C VAL A 185 10.43 4.31 -13.48
N SER A 186 11.10 3.97 -14.58
CA SER A 186 10.89 4.59 -15.88
C SER A 186 9.90 3.75 -16.69
N PHE A 187 9.01 4.40 -17.44
CA PHE A 187 8.12 3.78 -18.42
C PHE A 187 8.27 4.47 -19.78
N GLY A 188 8.14 3.69 -20.85
CA GLY A 188 8.25 4.15 -22.23
C GLY A 188 9.53 3.63 -22.90
N ARG A 189 9.38 3.03 -24.09
CA ARG A 189 10.49 2.47 -24.89
C ARG A 189 11.26 3.53 -25.68
N ALA A 190 10.56 4.52 -26.22
CA ALA A 190 11.15 5.60 -27.00
C ALA A 190 11.61 6.74 -26.08
N GLU A 191 12.73 7.38 -26.43
CA GLU A 191 13.27 8.51 -25.65
C GLU A 191 12.31 9.69 -25.57
N ALA A 192 11.46 9.89 -26.57
CA ALA A 192 10.56 11.03 -26.68
C ALA A 192 9.29 10.96 -25.80
N GLU A 193 8.93 9.78 -25.28
CA GLU A 193 7.67 9.58 -24.55
C GLU A 193 7.90 8.76 -23.29
N ARG A 194 8.57 9.37 -22.30
CA ARG A 194 8.89 8.72 -21.03
C ARG A 194 8.07 9.24 -19.85
N TRP A 195 7.75 8.34 -18.95
CA TRP A 195 7.21 8.63 -17.63
C TRP A 195 8.19 8.17 -16.57
N LEU A 196 8.37 8.96 -15.52
CA LEU A 196 9.25 8.63 -14.40
C LEU A 196 8.46 8.70 -13.11
N ILE A 197 8.43 7.58 -12.39
CA ILE A 197 7.89 7.50 -11.03
C ILE A 197 9.06 7.52 -10.07
N LEU A 198 9.05 8.50 -9.17
CA LEU A 198 9.99 8.63 -8.07
C LEU A 198 9.24 8.39 -6.76
N ALA A 199 9.73 7.48 -5.92
CA ALA A 199 9.07 7.14 -4.67
C ALA A 199 10.05 7.20 -3.50
N ASP A 200 9.77 8.10 -2.57
CA ASP A 200 10.37 8.10 -1.23
C ASP A 200 9.28 7.66 -0.23
N LEU A 201 9.44 6.48 0.36
CA LEU A 201 8.46 5.93 1.30
C LEU A 201 8.75 6.31 2.76
N THR A 202 9.89 6.94 3.05
CA THR A 202 10.28 7.34 4.42
C THR A 202 10.33 8.85 4.61
N GLY A 203 10.54 9.60 3.52
CA GLY A 203 10.79 11.03 3.55
C GLY A 203 12.21 11.37 3.99
N GLY A 204 12.57 12.64 3.86
CA GLY A 204 13.86 13.21 4.24
C GLY A 204 14.96 13.06 3.19
N HIS A 205 14.70 12.37 2.07
CA HIS A 205 15.68 12.22 1.01
C HIS A 205 15.70 13.44 0.08
N ARG A 206 16.79 13.60 -0.67
CA ARG A 206 16.89 14.65 -1.69
C ARG A 206 16.29 14.16 -3.01
N MET A 207 15.66 15.08 -3.74
CA MET A 207 15.23 14.83 -5.11
C MET A 207 16.42 14.39 -5.97
N PRO A 208 16.37 13.22 -6.62
CA PRO A 208 17.36 12.82 -7.61
C PRO A 208 17.48 13.88 -8.71
N PRO A 209 18.69 14.28 -9.14
CA PRO A 209 18.83 15.15 -10.29
C PRO A 209 18.23 14.49 -11.53
N LEU A 210 17.52 15.28 -12.33
CA LEU A 210 16.95 14.85 -13.59
C LEU A 210 17.80 15.38 -14.74
N GLU A 211 18.17 14.51 -15.66
CA GLU A 211 18.76 14.94 -16.93
C GLU A 211 17.74 15.79 -17.69
N ASN A 212 18.17 16.96 -18.17
CA ASN A 212 17.32 17.94 -18.84
C ASN A 212 16.05 18.26 -18.03
N GLU A 213 16.21 18.69 -16.78
CA GLU A 213 15.11 18.94 -15.84
C GLU A 213 13.95 19.76 -16.44
N SER A 214 14.25 20.75 -17.29
CA SER A 214 13.25 21.58 -17.99
C SER A 214 12.35 20.82 -18.97
N SER A 215 12.72 19.60 -19.35
CA SER A 215 11.95 18.74 -20.23
C SER A 215 10.94 17.87 -19.47
N TRP A 216 10.99 17.85 -18.13
CA TRP A 216 10.08 17.07 -17.30
C TRP A 216 8.96 17.93 -16.71
N GLU A 217 7.73 17.45 -16.85
CA GLU A 217 6.55 18.03 -16.24
C GLU A 217 6.10 17.17 -15.06
N LEU A 218 5.83 17.80 -13.92
CA LEU A 218 5.19 17.15 -12.78
C LEU A 218 3.70 16.95 -13.06
N VAL A 219 3.31 15.69 -13.25
CA VAL A 219 1.92 15.29 -13.49
C VAL A 219 1.16 15.08 -12.17
N LEU A 220 1.84 14.49 -11.18
CA LEU A 220 1.24 14.19 -9.88
C LEU A 220 2.30 14.19 -8.78
N SER A 221 1.98 14.79 -7.65
CA SER A 221 2.59 14.54 -6.34
C SER A 221 1.53 14.02 -5.38
N THR A 222 1.85 12.97 -4.62
CA THR A 222 0.95 12.45 -3.58
C THR A 222 0.78 13.40 -2.39
N ASN A 223 1.59 14.45 -2.30
CA ASN A 223 1.49 15.47 -1.24
C ASN A 223 0.77 16.74 -1.69
N GLU A 224 0.16 16.75 -2.88
CA GLU A 224 -0.76 17.82 -3.27
C GLU A 224 -1.92 17.95 -2.25
N THR A 225 -2.33 19.19 -1.97
CA THR A 225 -3.40 19.50 -1.01
C THR A 225 -4.73 18.86 -1.40
N ARG A 226 -5.02 18.72 -2.70
CA ARG A 226 -6.22 18.00 -3.19
C ARG A 226 -6.25 16.51 -2.81
N PHE A 227 -5.16 15.94 -2.31
CA PHE A 227 -5.10 14.57 -1.79
C PHE A 227 -5.01 14.50 -0.26
N GLY A 228 -5.13 15.65 0.44
CA GLY A 228 -4.92 15.75 1.88
C GLY A 228 -3.43 15.81 2.27
N GLY A 229 -2.56 16.17 1.33
CA GLY A 229 -1.15 16.47 1.61
C GLY A 229 -0.90 17.94 1.92
N GLU A 230 0.36 18.26 2.15
CA GLU A 230 0.83 19.60 2.46
C GLU A 230 1.89 20.01 1.44
N ALA A 231 1.83 21.27 0.99
CA ALA A 231 2.85 21.81 0.11
C ALA A 231 4.19 21.92 0.86
N GLY A 232 5.27 21.52 0.21
CA GLY A 232 6.60 21.57 0.79
C GLY A 232 7.67 21.14 -0.21
N PRO A 233 8.95 21.14 0.22
CA PRO A 233 10.05 20.63 -0.60
C PRO A 233 9.81 19.17 -0.98
N ALA A 234 10.26 18.79 -2.18
CA ALA A 234 10.19 17.41 -2.65
C ALA A 234 10.81 16.45 -1.63
N PHE A 235 10.10 15.36 -1.33
CA PHE A 235 10.52 14.31 -0.41
C PHE A 235 10.79 14.76 1.03
N ALA A 236 10.37 15.96 1.47
CA ALA A 236 10.44 16.35 2.88
C ALA A 236 9.62 15.41 3.78
N GLN A 237 8.52 14.89 3.25
CA GLN A 237 7.73 13.79 3.80
C GLN A 237 7.71 12.65 2.77
N PRO A 238 7.32 11.42 3.14
CA PRO A 238 7.07 10.36 2.16
C PRO A 238 6.20 10.86 1.00
N GLU A 239 6.61 10.57 -0.23
CA GLU A 239 6.00 11.12 -1.43
C GLU A 239 6.27 10.22 -2.64
N VAL A 240 5.26 10.08 -3.50
CA VAL A 240 5.44 9.64 -4.89
C VAL A 240 5.25 10.84 -5.81
N ARG A 241 6.20 11.04 -6.70
CA ARG A 241 6.14 12.02 -7.79
C ARG A 241 6.08 11.28 -9.12
N VAL A 242 5.17 11.71 -9.98
CA VAL A 242 5.00 11.20 -11.34
C VAL A 242 5.35 12.33 -12.30
N LEU A 243 6.37 12.10 -13.11
CA LEU A 243 6.89 13.04 -14.09
C LEU A 243 6.64 12.50 -15.49
N ARG A 244 6.36 13.40 -16.44
CA ARG A 244 6.22 13.11 -17.85
C ARG A 244 7.22 13.93 -18.65
N LEU A 245 7.92 13.30 -19.58
CA LEU A 245 8.79 14.02 -20.52
C LEU A 245 7.94 14.76 -21.56
N THR A 246 8.18 16.06 -21.75
CA THR A 246 7.41 16.95 -22.63
C THR A 246 8.17 17.41 -23.88
N ARG A 247 9.50 17.23 -23.90
CA ARG A 247 10.36 17.49 -25.06
C ARG A 247 11.43 16.42 -25.13
N ALA A 248 11.49 15.70 -26.26
CA ALA A 248 12.67 14.94 -26.64
C ALA A 248 13.77 15.96 -26.94
N GLY A 249 14.84 15.96 -26.14
CA GLY A 249 16.06 16.68 -26.46
C GLY A 249 16.82 15.97 -27.58
#